data_AF-A0A928BFX9-F1
#
_entry.id   AF-A0A928BFX9-F1
#
_cell.length_a   1.000
_cell.length_b   1.000
_cell.length_c   1.000
_cell.angle_alpha   90.00
_cell.angle_beta   90.00
_cell.angle_gamma   90.00
#
_symmetry.space_group_name_H-M   'P 1'
#
loop_
_entity.id
_entity.type
_entity.pdbx_description
1 polymer ?
#
loop_
_entity_poly.entity_id
_entity_poly.type
_entity_poly.pdbx_seq_one_letter_code
_entity_poly.pdbx_strand_id
1 'polypeptide(L)'
;MRKILYIHGMGGGSDSRIPSILSECLCSTHPNEVAVTVRTYDFDPEIAHEQITSWVDEIKPDMVIGESLGSMHALRIEGVPKIFVSPALNTHIYFKLLSWLTLIPGVTGIYDRIYRPREGDRQRLHFTPGVLRKYMAHRKAAMSAPVPEGVYAFFGTKDHYRRSGIVSVRTWKRHFGDTFTIYDGTHFMEEEFVRSILLDKVFEVLNINK
;
A
#
# COMPACT_ATOMS: atom_id res chain seq x y z
N MET A 1 -6.89 17.60 -14.88
CA MET A 1 -7.30 16.47 -14.04
C MET A 1 -6.06 15.84 -13.41
N ARG A 2 -5.93 15.95 -12.08
CA ARG A 2 -4.93 15.27 -11.27
C ARG A 2 -5.24 13.79 -11.16
N LYS A 3 -4.22 12.95 -11.16
CA LYS A 3 -4.37 11.49 -11.14
C LYS A 3 -3.68 10.89 -9.92
N ILE A 4 -4.44 10.15 -9.12
CA ILE A 4 -3.94 9.39 -7.98
C ILE A 4 -3.86 7.93 -8.38
N LEU A 5 -2.68 7.33 -8.29
CA LEU A 5 -2.52 5.88 -8.39
C LEU A 5 -2.53 5.29 -6.98
N TYR A 6 -3.55 4.50 -6.66
CA TYR A 6 -3.68 3.81 -5.38
C TYR A 6 -3.18 2.37 -5.51
N ILE A 7 -2.18 2.01 -4.69
CA ILE A 7 -1.59 0.68 -4.60
C ILE A 7 -2.08 0.01 -3.31
N HIS A 8 -3.00 -0.95 -3.46
CA HIS A 8 -3.66 -1.63 -2.35
C HIS A 8 -2.72 -2.55 -1.55
N GLY A 9 -3.14 -2.91 -0.33
CA GLY A 9 -2.44 -3.89 0.51
C GLY A 9 -2.54 -5.34 0.03
N MET A 10 -1.92 -6.26 0.78
CA MET A 10 -1.96 -7.69 0.49
C MET A 10 -3.41 -8.21 0.48
N GLY A 11 -3.82 -8.87 -0.60
CA GLY A 11 -5.20 -9.38 -0.75
C GLY A 11 -6.24 -8.28 -1.02
N GLY A 12 -5.80 -7.03 -1.19
CA GLY A 12 -6.62 -5.95 -1.73
C GLY A 12 -6.92 -6.14 -3.21
N GLY A 13 -7.57 -5.14 -3.81
CA GLY A 13 -7.97 -5.18 -5.22
C GLY A 13 -8.60 -3.88 -5.69
N SER A 14 -9.17 -3.86 -6.90
CA SER A 14 -9.85 -2.68 -7.45
C SER A 14 -11.11 -2.29 -6.68
N ASP A 15 -11.69 -3.23 -5.94
CA ASP A 15 -12.83 -3.06 -5.04
C ASP A 15 -12.41 -2.69 -3.59
N SER A 16 -11.19 -2.17 -3.40
CA SER A 16 -10.70 -1.75 -2.07
C SER A 16 -11.47 -0.55 -1.52
N ARG A 17 -11.80 -0.59 -0.22
CA ARG A 17 -12.67 0.41 0.42
C ARG A 17 -12.10 1.83 0.38
N ILE A 18 -10.84 2.03 0.77
CA ILE A 18 -10.22 3.36 0.84
C ILE A 18 -10.26 4.10 -0.52
N PRO A 19 -9.79 3.52 -1.65
CA PRO A 19 -9.85 4.22 -2.92
C PRO A 19 -11.30 4.47 -3.39
N SER A 20 -12.26 3.61 -3.06
CA SER A 20 -13.68 3.88 -3.34
C SER A 20 -14.20 5.10 -2.57
N ILE A 21 -13.93 5.21 -1.27
CA ILE A 21 -14.32 6.38 -0.46
C ILE A 21 -13.63 7.64 -0.99
N LEU A 22 -12.33 7.58 -1.30
CA LEU A 22 -11.60 8.71 -1.88
C LEU A 22 -12.23 9.15 -3.20
N SER A 23 -12.52 8.21 -4.10
CA SER A 23 -13.15 8.52 -5.38
C SER A 23 -14.54 9.15 -5.20
N GLU A 24 -15.36 8.64 -4.28
CA GLU A 24 -16.69 9.19 -3.98
C GLU A 24 -16.57 10.64 -3.48
N CYS A 25 -15.69 10.87 -2.49
CA CYS A 25 -15.48 12.20 -1.92
C CYS A 25 -14.97 13.18 -2.98
N LEU A 26 -13.92 12.82 -3.73
CA LEU A 26 -13.31 13.68 -4.73
C LEU A 26 -14.24 13.96 -5.91
N CYS A 27 -15.04 12.99 -6.35
CA CYS A 27 -16.07 13.23 -7.36
C CYS A 27 -17.15 14.21 -6.88
N SER A 28 -17.47 14.20 -5.58
CA SER A 28 -18.48 15.10 -5.00
C SER A 28 -17.98 16.54 -4.79
N THR A 29 -16.73 16.71 -4.35
CA THR A 29 -16.18 18.04 -4.01
C THR A 29 -15.41 18.68 -5.17
N HIS A 30 -14.76 17.88 -6.01
CA HIS A 30 -13.94 18.34 -7.14
C HIS A 30 -14.22 17.53 -8.43
N PRO A 31 -15.46 17.59 -8.95
CA PRO A 31 -15.84 16.82 -10.12
C PRO A 31 -14.92 17.14 -11.32
N ASN A 32 -14.39 16.09 -11.96
CA ASN A 32 -13.46 16.17 -13.09
C ASN A 32 -12.07 16.79 -12.78
N GLU A 33 -11.78 17.13 -11.53
CA GLU A 33 -10.47 17.66 -11.15
C GLU A 33 -9.51 16.55 -10.73
N VAL A 34 -9.99 15.53 -10.01
CA VAL A 34 -9.16 14.44 -9.48
C VAL A 34 -9.74 13.08 -9.84
N ALA A 35 -8.90 12.17 -10.34
CA ALA A 35 -9.24 10.78 -10.61
C ALA A 35 -8.42 9.84 -9.74
N VAL A 36 -9.07 8.86 -9.10
CA VAL A 36 -8.43 7.80 -8.32
C VAL A 36 -8.45 6.51 -9.13
N THR A 37 -7.28 5.97 -9.44
CA THR A 37 -7.15 4.68 -10.13
C THR A 37 -6.57 3.65 -9.18
N VAL A 38 -7.27 2.53 -9.04
CA VAL A 38 -6.79 1.32 -8.35
C VAL A 38 -6.95 0.13 -9.30
N ARG A 39 -5.95 -0.75 -9.33
CA ARG A 39 -5.96 -1.97 -10.14
C ARG A 39 -5.44 -3.12 -9.31
N THR A 40 -5.99 -4.31 -9.54
CA THR A 40 -5.51 -5.54 -8.91
C THR A 40 -4.22 -5.99 -9.57
N TYR A 41 -3.17 -6.20 -8.77
CA TYR A 41 -1.86 -6.68 -9.23
C TYR A 41 -1.53 -8.07 -8.68
N ASP A 42 -0.58 -8.75 -9.31
CA ASP A 42 -0.16 -10.10 -8.93
C ASP A 42 0.50 -10.15 -7.54
N PHE A 43 0.40 -11.27 -6.83
CA PHE A 43 1.07 -11.41 -5.54
C PHE A 43 2.58 -11.68 -5.67
N ASP A 44 3.06 -12.15 -6.82
CA ASP A 44 4.48 -12.22 -7.11
C ASP A 44 5.05 -10.80 -7.25
N PRO A 45 6.04 -10.40 -6.43
CA PRO A 45 6.49 -9.03 -6.37
C PRO A 45 7.20 -8.58 -7.65
N GLU A 46 7.75 -9.49 -8.45
CA GLU A 46 8.38 -9.19 -9.74
C GLU A 46 7.32 -8.84 -10.79
N ILE A 47 6.30 -9.69 -10.93
CA ILE A 47 5.16 -9.46 -11.83
C ILE A 47 4.43 -8.18 -11.42
N ALA A 48 4.16 -8.00 -10.12
CA ALA A 48 3.56 -6.81 -9.56
C ALA A 48 4.35 -5.54 -9.91
N HIS A 49 5.69 -5.60 -9.87
CA HIS A 49 6.53 -4.46 -10.19
C HIS A 49 6.45 -4.08 -11.67
N GLU A 50 6.43 -5.07 -12.58
CA GLU A 50 6.26 -4.83 -14.02
C GLU A 50 4.88 -4.22 -14.31
N GLN A 51 3.82 -4.79 -13.73
CA GLN A 51 2.46 -4.27 -13.84
C GLN A 51 2.37 -2.82 -13.35
N ILE A 52 2.82 -2.55 -12.12
CA ILE A 52 2.74 -1.22 -11.53
C ILE A 52 3.58 -0.21 -12.31
N THR A 53 4.78 -0.59 -12.78
CA THR A 53 5.59 0.29 -13.64
C THR A 53 4.85 0.64 -14.92
N SER A 54 4.25 -0.34 -15.60
CA SER A 54 3.45 -0.08 -16.81
C SER A 54 2.29 0.86 -16.54
N TRP A 55 1.65 0.76 -15.37
CA TRP A 55 0.55 1.64 -14.98
C TRP A 55 1.03 3.06 -14.69
N VAL A 56 2.22 3.22 -14.11
CA VAL A 56 2.82 4.54 -13.91
C VAL A 56 3.08 5.21 -15.26
N ASP A 57 3.60 4.48 -16.24
CA ASP A 57 3.86 5.00 -17.59
C ASP A 57 2.58 5.39 -18.34
N GLU A 58 1.54 4.55 -18.21
CA GLU A 58 0.21 4.78 -18.80
C GLU A 58 -0.51 5.96 -18.12
N ILE A 59 -0.62 5.91 -16.79
CA ILE A 59 -1.45 6.82 -16.00
C ILE A 59 -0.72 8.15 -15.81
N LYS A 60 0.62 8.15 -15.66
CA LYS A 60 1.42 9.33 -15.27
C LYS A 60 0.82 10.04 -14.04
N PRO A 61 0.81 9.37 -12.87
CA PRO A 61 0.14 9.89 -11.67
C PRO A 61 0.79 11.18 -11.16
N ASP A 62 -0.03 12.09 -10.63
CA ASP A 62 0.41 13.27 -9.88
C ASP A 62 0.76 12.92 -8.43
N MET A 63 0.22 11.80 -7.91
CA MET A 63 0.47 11.27 -6.57
C MET A 63 0.28 9.76 -6.57
N VAL A 64 1.01 9.09 -5.67
CA VAL A 64 0.74 7.68 -5.33
C VAL A 64 0.28 7.56 -3.89
N ILE A 65 -0.72 6.70 -3.65
CA ILE A 65 -1.10 6.27 -2.29
C ILE A 65 -0.79 4.78 -2.14
N GLY A 66 -0.01 4.41 -1.14
CA GLY A 66 0.34 3.02 -0.87
C GLY A 66 -0.19 2.52 0.46
N GLU A 67 -0.96 1.43 0.45
CA GLU A 67 -1.53 0.81 1.65
C GLU A 67 -0.74 -0.45 2.04
N SER A 68 -0.41 -0.60 3.33
CA SER A 68 0.12 -1.87 3.87
C SER A 68 1.30 -2.42 3.06
N LEU A 69 1.18 -3.62 2.46
CA LEU A 69 2.20 -4.20 1.58
C LEU A 69 2.43 -3.39 0.30
N GLY A 70 1.37 -2.78 -0.25
CA GLY A 70 1.40 -1.93 -1.44
C GLY A 70 2.28 -0.69 -1.27
N SER A 71 2.48 -0.23 -0.02
CA SER A 71 3.42 0.85 0.29
C SER A 71 4.84 0.58 -0.22
N MET A 72 5.27 -0.68 -0.25
CA MET A 72 6.62 -1.03 -0.70
C MET A 72 6.77 -1.01 -2.22
N HIS A 73 5.70 -1.26 -2.97
CA HIS A 73 5.68 -1.00 -4.41
C HIS A 73 5.61 0.51 -4.69
N ALA A 74 4.75 1.23 -3.98
CA ALA A 74 4.61 2.68 -4.10
C ALA A 74 5.92 3.44 -3.80
N LEU A 75 6.73 3.00 -2.82
CA LEU A 75 8.04 3.59 -2.52
C LEU A 75 9.01 3.56 -3.71
N ARG A 76 8.88 2.58 -4.62
CA ARG A 76 9.77 2.42 -5.78
C ARG A 76 9.41 3.31 -6.96
N ILE A 77 8.29 4.03 -6.89
CA ILE A 77 7.86 4.96 -7.94
C ILE A 77 8.57 6.29 -7.71
N GLU A 78 9.35 6.75 -8.69
CA GLU A 78 10.14 7.97 -8.57
C GLU A 78 9.36 9.22 -9.02
N GLY A 79 9.81 10.41 -8.62
CA GLY A 79 9.33 11.69 -9.16
C GLY A 79 7.92 12.15 -8.74
N VAL A 80 7.22 11.38 -7.91
CA VAL A 80 5.85 11.72 -7.45
C VAL A 80 5.73 11.69 -5.93
N PRO A 81 4.96 12.61 -5.31
CA PRO A 81 4.71 12.60 -3.88
C PRO A 81 3.87 11.38 -3.47
N LYS A 82 3.99 10.98 -2.19
CA LYS A 82 3.45 9.71 -1.71
C LYS A 82 2.77 9.85 -0.36
N ILE A 83 1.56 9.31 -0.26
CA ILE A 83 0.89 9.09 1.01
C ILE A 83 0.85 7.59 1.31
N PHE A 84 1.08 7.22 2.56
CA PHE A 84 1.04 5.84 2.99
C PHE A 84 0.01 5.62 4.09
N VAL A 85 -0.81 4.58 3.93
CA VAL A 85 -1.75 4.14 4.96
C VAL A 85 -1.24 2.85 5.56
N SER A 86 -0.89 2.90 6.85
CA SER A 86 -0.37 1.76 7.62
C SER A 86 0.78 1.00 6.92
N PRO A 87 1.87 1.69 6.49
CA PRO A 87 2.89 1.08 5.66
C PRO A 87 3.59 -0.11 6.33
N ALA A 88 3.52 -1.27 5.68
CA ALA A 88 3.99 -2.55 6.20
C ALA A 88 5.44 -2.84 5.75
N LEU A 89 6.37 -1.93 6.10
CA LEU A 89 7.77 -1.93 5.65
C LEU A 89 8.57 -3.20 6.04
N ASN A 90 8.07 -3.95 7.01
CA ASN A 90 8.73 -5.15 7.52
C ASN A 90 8.05 -6.47 7.08
N THR A 91 6.93 -6.44 6.34
CA THR A 91 6.24 -7.66 5.85
C THR A 91 7.18 -8.61 5.11
N HIS A 92 8.15 -8.07 4.37
CA HIS A 92 9.07 -8.84 3.55
C HIS A 92 10.03 -9.69 4.40
N ILE A 93 10.36 -9.21 5.61
CA ILE A 93 11.16 -9.97 6.59
C ILE A 93 10.32 -11.14 7.10
N TYR A 94 9.04 -10.90 7.38
CA TYR A 94 8.10 -11.95 7.76
C TYR A 94 7.91 -12.99 6.63
N PHE A 95 7.80 -12.55 5.37
CA PHE A 95 7.75 -13.45 4.21
C PHE A 95 9.01 -14.30 4.04
N LYS A 96 10.20 -13.77 4.34
CA LYS A 96 11.42 -14.58 4.36
C LYS A 96 11.31 -15.74 5.35
N LEU A 97 10.80 -15.49 6.56
CA LEU A 97 10.56 -16.55 7.55
C LEU A 97 9.50 -17.54 7.08
N LEU A 98 8.38 -17.02 6.57
CA LEU A 98 7.27 -17.80 6.05
C LEU A 98 7.69 -18.70 4.87
N SER A 99 8.64 -18.27 4.04
CA SER A 99 9.15 -19.05 2.91
C SER A 99 9.73 -20.40 3.31
N TRP A 100 10.29 -20.49 4.52
CA TRP A 100 10.78 -21.76 5.07
C TRP A 100 9.64 -22.67 5.52
N LEU A 101 8.59 -22.10 6.13
CA LEU A 101 7.41 -22.87 6.54
C LEU A 101 6.66 -23.46 5.34
N THR A 102 6.61 -22.73 4.23
CA THR A 102 5.95 -23.18 2.99
C THR A 102 6.67 -24.33 2.27
N LEU A 103 7.86 -24.75 2.74
CA LEU A 103 8.51 -25.98 2.26
C LEU A 103 7.89 -27.25 2.87
N ILE A 104 7.18 -27.13 3.99
CA ILE A 104 6.50 -28.26 4.62
C ILE A 104 5.29 -28.65 3.75
N PRO A 105 5.16 -29.92 3.31
CA PRO A 105 4.03 -30.35 2.49
C PRO A 105 2.68 -29.99 3.11
N GLY A 106 1.78 -29.43 2.30
CA GLY A 106 0.43 -29.03 2.72
C GLY A 106 0.29 -27.64 3.34
N VAL A 107 1.38 -27.02 3.82
CA VAL A 107 1.32 -25.67 4.44
C VAL A 107 0.84 -24.61 3.45
N THR A 108 1.30 -24.65 2.20
CA THR A 108 0.81 -23.73 1.16
C THR A 108 -0.70 -23.85 0.97
N GLY A 109 -1.23 -25.08 0.94
CA GLY A 109 -2.68 -25.30 0.79
C GLY A 109 -3.49 -24.77 1.98
N ILE A 110 -2.93 -24.81 3.20
CA ILE A 110 -3.54 -24.19 4.38
C ILE A 110 -3.60 -22.67 4.20
N TYR A 111 -2.50 -22.04 3.76
CA TYR A 111 -2.48 -20.60 3.51
C TYR A 111 -3.41 -20.18 2.38
N ASP A 112 -3.46 -20.93 1.28
CA ASP A 112 -4.38 -20.67 0.16
C ASP A 112 -5.85 -20.74 0.62
N ARG A 113 -6.17 -21.56 1.62
CA ARG A 113 -7.51 -21.63 2.23
C ARG A 113 -7.79 -20.45 3.16
N ILE A 114 -6.83 -20.08 4.01
CA ILE A 114 -6.96 -18.96 4.96
C ILE A 114 -7.09 -17.63 4.20
N TYR A 115 -6.28 -17.47 3.16
CA TYR A 115 -6.16 -16.25 2.36
C TYR A 115 -6.91 -16.33 1.02
N ARG A 116 -7.89 -17.24 0.93
CA ARG A 116 -8.75 -17.31 -0.26
C ARG A 116 -9.37 -15.93 -0.49
N PRO A 117 -9.24 -15.36 -1.71
CA PRO A 117 -9.80 -14.06 -2.00
C PRO A 117 -11.32 -14.09 -1.77
N ARG A 118 -11.84 -12.99 -1.24
CA ARG A 118 -13.29 -12.75 -1.20
C ARG A 118 -13.81 -12.56 -2.63
N GLU A 119 -15.12 -12.62 -2.79
CA GLU A 119 -15.76 -12.24 -4.06
C GLU A 119 -15.39 -10.81 -4.45
N GLY A 120 -15.30 -10.57 -5.76
CA GLY A 120 -14.82 -9.30 -6.33
C GLY A 120 -13.47 -9.44 -7.04
N ASP A 121 -12.97 -8.32 -7.55
CA ASP A 121 -11.65 -8.25 -8.18
C ASP A 121 -10.58 -8.04 -7.10
N ARG A 122 -10.12 -9.15 -6.52
CA ARG A 122 -9.17 -9.22 -5.42
C ARG A 122 -7.91 -9.97 -5.81
N GLN A 123 -6.78 -9.53 -5.28
CA GLN A 123 -5.49 -10.17 -5.46
C GLN A 123 -5.53 -11.61 -4.93
N ARG A 124 -5.21 -12.55 -5.83
CA ARG A 124 -5.06 -13.95 -5.45
C ARG A 124 -3.71 -14.14 -4.76
N LEU A 125 -3.75 -14.65 -3.53
CA LEU A 125 -2.56 -14.88 -2.73
C LEU A 125 -2.14 -16.34 -2.86
N HIS A 126 -0.88 -16.57 -3.27
CA HIS A 126 -0.30 -17.91 -3.34
C HIS A 126 1.08 -17.94 -2.69
N PHE A 127 1.15 -18.51 -1.50
CA PHE A 127 2.32 -18.45 -0.63
C PHE A 127 3.32 -19.56 -0.97
N THR A 128 4.07 -19.41 -2.06
CA THR A 128 5.15 -20.35 -2.41
C THR A 128 6.51 -19.86 -1.89
N PRO A 129 7.45 -20.77 -1.59
CA PRO A 129 8.81 -20.38 -1.23
C PRO A 129 9.49 -19.51 -2.29
N GLY A 130 9.20 -19.76 -3.58
CA GLY A 130 9.72 -18.97 -4.69
C GLY A 130 9.25 -17.53 -4.64
N VAL A 131 7.93 -17.31 -4.56
CA VAL A 131 7.31 -15.98 -4.47
C VAL A 131 7.79 -15.23 -3.23
N LEU A 132 7.72 -15.87 -2.06
CA LEU A 132 8.01 -15.20 -0.78
C LEU A 132 9.47 -14.74 -0.64
N ARG A 133 10.42 -15.45 -1.25
CA ARG A 133 11.84 -15.07 -1.20
C ARG A 133 12.15 -13.83 -2.03
N LYS A 134 11.45 -13.62 -3.14
CA LYS A 134 11.64 -12.45 -4.03
C LYS A 134 11.41 -11.13 -3.30
N TYR A 135 10.46 -11.09 -2.37
CA TYR A 135 10.12 -9.89 -1.61
C TYR A 135 11.35 -9.26 -0.90
N MET A 136 12.33 -10.04 -0.43
CA MET A 136 13.51 -9.44 0.21
C MET A 136 14.33 -8.55 -0.72
N ALA A 137 14.45 -8.92 -2.01
CA ALA A 137 15.14 -8.11 -3.01
C ALA A 137 14.37 -6.81 -3.28
N HIS A 138 13.04 -6.91 -3.40
CA HIS A 138 12.15 -5.76 -3.59
C HIS A 138 12.20 -4.79 -2.41
N ARG A 139 12.24 -5.30 -1.18
CA ARG A 139 12.45 -4.47 0.00
C ARG A 139 13.79 -3.76 -0.06
N LYS A 140 14.87 -4.47 -0.37
CA LYS A 140 16.20 -3.87 -0.44
C LYS A 140 16.20 -2.70 -1.43
N ALA A 141 15.66 -2.91 -2.63
CA ALA A 141 15.56 -1.90 -3.67
C ALA A 141 14.76 -0.66 -3.22
N ALA A 142 13.57 -0.87 -2.63
CA ALA A 142 12.73 0.24 -2.15
C ALA A 142 13.36 1.04 -1.01
N MET A 143 14.11 0.37 -0.12
CA MET A 143 14.73 1.02 1.04
C MET A 143 16.10 1.63 0.73
N SER A 144 16.72 1.28 -0.41
CA SER A 144 17.98 1.86 -0.87
C SER A 144 17.79 3.09 -1.75
N ALA A 145 16.60 3.30 -2.30
CA ALA A 145 16.30 4.48 -3.08
C ALA A 145 16.39 5.74 -2.19
N PRO A 146 16.80 6.90 -2.75
CA PRO A 146 16.71 8.17 -2.05
C PRO A 146 15.30 8.38 -1.52
N VAL A 147 15.19 8.95 -0.31
CA VAL A 147 13.89 9.27 0.29
C VAL A 147 13.20 10.30 -0.61
N PRO A 148 12.02 9.99 -1.17
CA PRO A 148 11.31 10.95 -1.99
C PRO A 148 10.89 12.16 -1.16
N GLU A 149 10.98 13.36 -1.74
CA GLU A 149 10.31 14.53 -1.19
C GLU A 149 8.78 14.33 -1.21
N GLY A 150 8.07 14.91 -0.24
CA GLY A 150 6.61 14.82 -0.17
C GLY A 150 6.08 13.43 0.22
N VAL A 151 6.81 12.71 1.08
CA VAL A 151 6.38 11.43 1.65
C VAL A 151 5.72 11.64 3.01
N TYR A 152 4.50 11.10 3.20
CA TYR A 152 3.76 11.16 4.46
C TYR A 152 3.09 9.83 4.80
N ALA A 153 3.02 9.45 6.07
CA ALA A 153 2.34 8.22 6.50
C ALA A 153 1.28 8.43 7.59
N PHE A 154 0.31 7.53 7.63
CA PHE A 154 -0.69 7.42 8.68
C PHE A 154 -0.56 6.08 9.41
N PHE A 155 -0.61 6.11 10.74
CA PHE A 155 -0.53 4.93 11.59
C PHE A 155 -1.69 4.89 12.60
N GLY A 156 -2.50 3.84 12.53
CA GLY A 156 -3.56 3.61 13.52
C GLY A 156 -3.01 3.17 14.88
N THR A 157 -3.56 3.69 15.98
CA THR A 157 -3.24 3.22 17.36
C THR A 157 -3.64 1.76 17.58
N LYS A 158 -4.71 1.31 16.91
CA LYS A 158 -5.31 -0.03 17.04
C LYS A 158 -4.88 -1.00 15.94
N ASP A 159 -3.89 -0.62 15.10
CA ASP A 159 -3.32 -1.52 14.09
C ASP A 159 -2.60 -2.70 14.76
N HIS A 160 -3.17 -3.92 14.61
CA HIS A 160 -2.61 -5.13 15.23
C HIS A 160 -1.26 -5.54 14.64
N TYR A 161 -0.94 -5.15 13.40
CA TYR A 161 0.36 -5.40 12.78
C TYR A 161 1.48 -4.53 13.36
N ARG A 162 1.13 -3.51 14.17
CA ARG A 162 2.13 -2.78 14.97
C ARG A 162 2.71 -3.63 16.09
N ARG A 163 1.93 -4.56 16.65
CA ARG A 163 2.39 -5.46 17.72
C ARG A 163 3.43 -6.47 17.22
N SER A 164 3.28 -6.94 15.98
CA SER A 164 4.27 -7.83 15.33
C SER A 164 5.45 -7.08 14.72
N GLY A 165 5.41 -5.75 14.69
CA GLY A 165 6.43 -4.91 14.06
C GLY A 165 6.43 -4.92 12.53
N ILE A 166 5.41 -5.53 11.91
CA ILE A 166 5.19 -5.51 10.45
C ILE A 166 4.95 -4.07 9.98
N VAL A 167 4.05 -3.37 10.67
CA VAL A 167 3.87 -1.92 10.58
C VAL A 167 4.65 -1.30 11.74
N SER A 168 5.58 -0.39 11.45
CA SER A 168 6.50 0.12 12.49
C SER A 168 6.82 1.59 12.33
N VAL A 169 6.30 2.41 13.26
CA VAL A 169 6.63 3.84 13.39
C VAL A 169 8.12 4.04 13.62
N ARG A 170 8.78 3.13 14.36
CA ARG A 170 10.23 3.19 14.56
C ARG A 170 11.00 2.98 13.25
N THR A 171 10.58 2.00 12.45
CA THR A 171 11.16 1.77 11.13
C THR A 171 10.92 2.99 10.25
N TRP A 172 9.70 3.53 10.25
CA TRP A 172 9.36 4.74 9.50
C TRP A 172 10.28 5.90 9.88
N LYS A 173 10.31 6.27 11.16
CA LYS A 173 11.10 7.40 11.66
C LYS A 173 12.60 7.30 11.33
N ARG A 174 13.15 6.09 11.32
CA ARG A 174 14.55 5.87 10.91
C ARG A 174 14.82 6.21 9.45
N HIS A 175 13.85 6.02 8.56
CA HIS A 175 14.04 6.21 7.11
C HIS A 175 13.45 7.53 6.60
N PHE A 176 12.36 8.01 7.20
CA PHE A 176 11.57 9.13 6.70
C PHE A 176 11.41 10.27 7.71
N GLY A 177 11.97 10.13 8.92
CA GLY A 177 11.84 11.15 9.97
C GLY A 177 10.42 11.25 10.52
N ASP A 178 10.02 12.47 10.88
CA ASP A 178 8.73 12.73 11.56
C ASP A 178 7.57 13.02 10.60
N THR A 179 7.65 12.57 9.34
CA THR A 179 6.62 12.75 8.32
C THR A 179 5.46 11.75 8.46
N PHE A 180 4.78 11.77 9.59
CA PHE A 180 3.64 10.89 9.82
C PHE A 180 2.64 11.43 10.85
N THR A 181 1.40 10.94 10.77
CA THR A 181 0.37 11.12 11.79
C THR A 181 0.02 9.78 12.44
N ILE A 182 -0.17 9.79 13.76
CA ILE A 182 -0.82 8.70 14.49
C ILE A 182 -2.27 9.11 14.76
N TYR A 183 -3.23 8.22 14.53
CA TYR A 183 -4.67 8.47 14.71
C TYR A 183 -5.35 7.28 15.38
N ASP A 184 -6.54 7.48 15.96
CA ASP A 184 -7.23 6.46 16.77
C ASP A 184 -7.97 5.36 15.96
N GLY A 185 -7.39 4.95 14.83
CA GLY A 185 -7.95 3.93 13.95
C GLY A 185 -7.16 2.63 13.88
N THR A 186 -7.60 1.76 12.99
CA THR A 186 -6.99 0.43 12.77
C THR A 186 -6.03 0.42 11.57
N HIS A 187 -5.61 -0.78 11.16
CA HIS A 187 -4.79 -0.97 9.97
C HIS A 187 -5.45 -0.44 8.69
N PHE A 188 -6.77 -0.59 8.58
CA PHE A 188 -7.53 -0.39 7.35
C PHE A 188 -8.10 1.03 7.19
N MET A 189 -7.78 1.94 8.10
CA MET A 189 -8.28 3.33 8.15
C MET A 189 -9.80 3.45 7.94
N GLU A 190 -10.54 3.60 9.03
CA GLU A 190 -11.99 3.76 9.02
C GLU A 190 -12.42 4.96 8.15
N GLU A 191 -13.63 4.87 7.61
CA GLU A 191 -14.16 5.87 6.67
C GLU A 191 -14.11 7.29 7.23
N GLU A 192 -14.41 7.46 8.52
CA GLU A 192 -14.31 8.75 9.20
C GLU A 192 -12.91 9.36 9.07
N PHE A 193 -11.85 8.57 9.21
CA PHE A 193 -10.46 9.02 9.08
C PHE A 193 -10.04 9.17 7.61
N VAL A 194 -10.60 8.36 6.70
CA VAL A 194 -10.41 8.60 5.27
C VAL A 194 -10.93 10.00 4.91
N ARG A 195 -12.16 10.33 5.36
CA ARG A 195 -12.81 11.61 5.09
C ARG A 195 -12.16 12.78 5.83
N SER A 196 -11.72 12.59 7.08
CA SER A 196 -11.27 13.70 7.93
C SER A 196 -9.77 13.97 7.93
N ILE A 197 -8.90 12.98 7.68
CA ILE A 197 -7.43 13.17 7.74
C ILE A 197 -6.71 12.75 6.46
N LEU A 198 -7.13 11.68 5.79
CA LEU A 198 -6.48 11.26 4.55
C LEU A 198 -6.82 12.21 3.41
N LEU A 199 -8.12 12.51 3.23
CA LEU A 199 -8.60 13.41 2.18
C LEU A 199 -7.98 14.81 2.33
N ASP A 200 -7.90 15.31 3.55
CA ASP A 200 -7.23 16.56 3.88
C ASP A 200 -5.76 16.60 3.41
N LYS A 201 -5.02 15.50 3.63
CA LYS A 201 -3.63 15.40 3.17
C LYS A 201 -3.54 15.24 1.66
N VAL A 202 -4.51 14.58 1.03
CA VAL A 202 -4.60 14.50 -0.44
C VAL A 202 -4.77 15.90 -1.04
N PHE A 203 -5.65 16.73 -0.49
CA PHE A 203 -5.83 18.12 -0.93
C PHE A 203 -4.57 18.96 -0.76
N GLU A 204 -3.91 18.86 0.39
CA GLU A 204 -2.65 19.55 0.67
C GLU A 204 -1.57 19.22 -0.38
N VAL A 205 -1.34 17.94 -0.64
CA VAL A 205 -0.25 17.53 -1.53
C VAL A 205 -0.58 17.78 -3.01
N LEU A 206 -1.84 17.66 -3.41
CA LEU A 206 -2.26 18.01 -4.77
C LEU A 206 -2.41 19.54 -4.99
N ASN A 207 -2.29 20.33 -3.91
CA ASN A 207 -2.50 21.77 -3.87
C ASN A 207 -3.90 22.16 -4.40
N ILE A 208 -4.93 21.51 -3.84
CA ILE A 208 -6.34 21.73 -4.15
C ILE A 208 -7.01 22.36 -2.92
N ASN A 209 -7.91 23.31 -3.13
CA ASN A 209 -8.66 23.95 -2.03
C ASN A 209 -9.67 22.94 -1.45
N LYS A 210 -9.84 22.94 -0.13
CA LYS A 210 -10.85 22.10 0.55
C LYS A 210 -12.27 22.57 0.30
#